data_AF-A0A2D6XIZ0-F1
#
_entry.id   AF-A0A2D6XIZ0-F1
#
_cell.length_a   1.000
_cell.length_b   1.000
_cell.length_c   1.000
_cell.angle_alpha   90.00
_cell.angle_beta   90.00
_cell.angle_gamma   90.00
#
_symmetry.space_group_name_H-M   'P 1'
#
loop_
_entity.id
_entity.type
_entity.pdbx_description
1 polymer ?
#
loop_
_entity_poly.entity_id
_entity_poly.type
_entity_poly.pdbx_seq_one_letter_code
_entity_poly.pdbx_strand_id
1 'polypeptide(L)'
;MTRNNDQILINVVDSHGRISNEMIAPEEFVIRNPYNINLDRVFLQNTEPLTLDRFFSTAQTLLNDSQYREGVAEDSRVQMVEEYPPESMDAYGTEVITFKVIERKPGMMSSKGTNRPQRKATYSHQEIRPNAPNKIITVESRPVDHVVEFNCWATTNKLANKRALWLEKLFINSAFVFELKGAERFFWKERLTDTYTTVNGQRIFSRPLRFFLRFREFDAKAYSIIRQILVDIKLLPITT
;
A
#
# COMPACT_ATOMS: atom_id res chain seq x y z
N MET A 1 9.27 -27.86 -15.38
CA MET A 1 8.84 -27.77 -13.97
C MET A 1 8.63 -29.18 -13.44
N THR A 2 9.66 -29.75 -12.84
CA THR A 2 9.64 -31.06 -12.18
C THR A 2 9.08 -30.86 -10.76
N ARG A 3 7.96 -31.52 -10.43
CA ARG A 3 7.48 -31.60 -9.05
C ARG A 3 8.48 -32.47 -8.28
N ASN A 4 9.23 -31.87 -7.35
CA ASN A 4 9.91 -32.66 -6.32
C ASN A 4 8.83 -33.30 -5.45
N ASN A 5 8.52 -34.57 -5.72
CA ASN A 5 7.78 -35.39 -4.79
C ASN A 5 8.75 -35.78 -3.67
N ASP A 6 8.80 -34.96 -2.61
CA ASP A 6 9.50 -35.33 -1.38
C ASP A 6 8.74 -36.47 -0.71
N GLN A 7 8.99 -37.71 -1.17
CA GLN A 7 8.46 -38.92 -0.56
C GLN A 7 9.19 -39.13 0.78
N ILE A 8 8.46 -39.03 1.89
CA ILE A 8 9.01 -39.27 3.22
C ILE A 8 9.09 -40.78 3.44
N LEU A 9 10.31 -41.30 3.57
CA LEU A 9 10.62 -42.68 3.94
C LEU A 9 10.59 -42.83 5.47
N ILE A 10 9.74 -43.72 5.97
CA ILE A 10 9.70 -44.09 7.38
C ILE A 10 10.47 -45.40 7.56
N ASN A 11 11.60 -45.32 8.26
CA ASN A 11 12.41 -46.48 8.61
C ASN A 11 11.94 -47.02 9.97
N VAL A 12 11.37 -48.23 9.98
CA VAL A 12 10.96 -48.90 11.22
C VAL A 12 12.16 -49.65 11.79
N VAL A 13 12.60 -49.24 12.98
CA VAL A 13 13.79 -49.78 13.63
C VAL A 13 13.39 -50.83 14.68
N ASP A 14 14.06 -51.98 14.70
CA ASP A 14 13.84 -53.03 15.69
C ASP A 14 14.44 -52.67 17.07
N SER A 15 14.19 -53.53 18.07
CA SER A 15 14.72 -53.35 19.44
C SER A 15 16.25 -53.40 19.54
N HIS A 16 16.96 -53.72 18.45
CA HIS A 16 18.41 -53.76 18.36
C HIS A 16 18.99 -52.66 17.47
N GLY A 17 18.17 -51.68 17.06
CA GLY A 17 18.62 -50.52 16.29
C GLY A 17 18.80 -50.78 14.79
N ARG A 18 18.33 -51.92 14.26
CA ARG A 18 18.44 -52.25 12.82
C ARG A 18 17.16 -51.88 12.09
N ILE A 19 17.31 -51.35 10.87
CA ILE A 19 16.18 -51.00 10.00
C ILE A 19 15.54 -52.31 9.53
N SER A 20 14.31 -52.55 9.97
CA SER A 20 13.57 -53.78 9.73
C SER A 20 12.64 -53.68 8.52
N ASN A 21 12.12 -52.48 8.22
CA ASN A 21 11.28 -52.19 7.06
C ASN A 21 11.39 -50.70 6.69
N GLU A 22 11.34 -50.42 5.39
CA GLU A 22 11.19 -49.07 4.83
C GLU A 22 9.78 -48.94 4.24
N MET A 23 8.99 -47.99 4.70
CA MET A 23 7.68 -47.70 4.12
C MET A 23 7.58 -46.25 3.65
N ILE A 24 6.88 -46.05 2.54
CA ILE A 24 6.52 -44.72 2.07
C ILE A 24 5.37 -44.23 2.95
N ALA A 25 5.52 -43.06 3.58
CA ALA A 25 4.47 -42.49 4.43
C ALA A 25 3.16 -42.31 3.64
N PRO A 26 2.00 -42.72 4.19
CA PRO A 26 0.69 -42.37 3.61
C PRO A 26 0.56 -40.84 3.50
N GLU A 27 -0.13 -40.31 2.48
CA GLU A 27 -0.28 -38.86 2.27
C GLU A 27 -0.83 -38.12 3.51
N GLU A 28 -1.59 -38.82 4.36
CA GLU A 28 -2.16 -38.31 5.61
C GLU A 28 -1.11 -38.07 6.73
N PHE A 29 0.09 -38.65 6.61
CA PHE A 29 1.20 -38.50 7.57
C PHE A 29 2.21 -37.42 7.20
N VAL A 30 2.00 -36.70 6.10
CA VAL A 30 2.82 -35.55 5.75
C VAL A 30 2.57 -34.46 6.79
N ILE A 31 3.46 -34.34 7.78
CA ILE A 31 3.49 -33.24 8.75
C ILE A 31 3.70 -31.96 7.94
N ARG A 32 2.60 -31.29 7.56
CA ARG A 32 2.66 -29.95 6.98
C ARG A 32 3.16 -29.03 8.08
N ASN A 33 4.44 -28.66 8.01
CA ASN A 33 5.00 -27.67 8.92
C ASN A 33 4.08 -26.43 8.88
N PRO A 34 3.42 -26.07 10.00
CA PRO A 34 2.47 -24.95 10.02
C PRO A 34 3.16 -23.61 9.72
N TYR A 35 4.50 -23.58 9.72
CA TYR A 35 5.33 -22.42 9.40
C TYR A 35 5.92 -22.45 7.99
N ASN A 36 5.55 -23.42 7.13
CA ASN A 36 5.92 -23.38 5.72
C ASN A 36 5.01 -22.37 4.98
N ILE A 37 5.23 -21.10 5.29
CA ILE A 37 4.59 -19.98 4.64
C ILE A 37 5.20 -19.91 3.24
N ASN A 38 4.35 -20.05 2.23
CA ASN A 38 4.76 -19.92 0.84
C ASN A 38 5.18 -18.46 0.60
N LEU A 39 6.48 -18.17 0.75
CA LEU A 39 7.04 -16.82 0.65
C LEU A 39 6.69 -16.16 -0.69
N ASP A 40 6.61 -16.95 -1.75
CA ASP A 40 6.27 -16.51 -3.11
C ASP A 40 4.78 -16.12 -3.27
N ARG A 41 3.90 -16.62 -2.39
CA ARG A 41 2.44 -16.39 -2.47
C ARG A 41 1.94 -15.34 -1.49
N VAL A 42 2.64 -15.16 -0.36
CA VAL A 42 2.22 -14.24 0.72
C VAL A 42 2.91 -12.88 0.62
N PHE A 43 4.14 -12.82 0.10
CA PHE A 43 4.81 -11.56 -0.19
C PHE A 43 4.72 -11.29 -1.69
N LEU A 44 3.60 -10.72 -2.12
CA LEU A 44 3.54 -10.09 -3.45
C LEU A 44 4.64 -9.02 -3.48
N GLN A 45 5.70 -9.26 -4.26
CA GLN A 45 6.65 -8.20 -4.60
C GLN A 45 5.83 -7.08 -5.22
N ASN A 46 5.83 -5.91 -4.60
CA ASN A 46 5.13 -4.77 -5.15
C ASN A 46 5.86 -4.37 -6.43
N THR A 47 5.32 -4.80 -7.58
CA THR A 47 5.94 -4.58 -8.90
C THR A 47 5.87 -3.13 -9.34
N GLU A 48 5.05 -2.32 -8.65
CA GLU A 48 4.70 -0.97 -9.08
C GLU A 48 4.63 -0.02 -7.87
N PRO A 49 4.99 1.26 -8.05
CA PRO A 49 4.99 2.22 -6.96
C PRO A 49 3.55 2.52 -6.49
N LEU A 50 3.41 2.77 -5.18
CA LEU A 50 2.14 3.22 -4.61
C LEU A 50 1.82 4.64 -5.10
N THR A 51 0.59 4.85 -5.57
CA THR A 51 0.02 6.16 -5.88
C THR A 51 -1.23 6.38 -5.03
N LEU A 52 -1.73 7.62 -4.95
CA LEU A 52 -2.97 7.92 -4.23
C LEU A 52 -4.16 7.14 -4.81
N ASP A 53 -4.27 7.06 -6.14
CA ASP A 53 -5.35 6.32 -6.80
C ASP A 53 -5.33 4.84 -6.41
N ARG A 54 -4.13 4.24 -6.35
CA ARG A 54 -3.95 2.85 -5.91
C ARG A 54 -4.23 2.65 -4.44
N PHE A 55 -3.88 3.64 -3.61
CA PHE A 55 -4.21 3.63 -2.20
C PHE A 55 -5.73 3.60 -2.01
N PHE A 56 -6.46 4.50 -2.68
CA PHE A 56 -7.93 4.53 -2.60
C PHE A 56 -8.58 3.31 -3.26
N SER A 57 -8.07 2.78 -4.36
CA SER A 57 -8.59 1.54 -4.95
C SER A 57 -8.37 0.33 -4.03
N THR A 58 -7.24 0.31 -3.32
CA THR A 58 -6.95 -0.73 -2.31
C THR A 58 -7.89 -0.58 -1.11
N ALA A 59 -8.11 0.64 -0.63
CA ALA A 59 -9.07 0.92 0.43
C ALA A 59 -10.49 0.48 0.03
N GLN A 60 -10.95 0.81 -1.18
CA GLN A 60 -12.26 0.37 -1.70
C GLN A 60 -12.39 -1.16 -1.69
N THR A 61 -11.35 -1.85 -2.18
CA THR A 61 -11.31 -3.31 -2.22
C THR A 61 -11.41 -3.89 -0.81
N LEU A 62 -10.71 -3.29 0.15
CA LEU A 62 -10.68 -3.70 1.55
C LEU A 62 -12.05 -3.47 2.23
N LEU A 63 -12.72 -2.35 1.95
CA LEU A 63 -14.10 -2.13 2.38
C LEU A 63 -15.04 -3.20 1.83
N ASN A 64 -14.97 -3.49 0.53
CA ASN A 64 -15.84 -4.47 -0.11
C ASN A 64 -15.63 -5.88 0.45
N ASP A 65 -14.38 -6.30 0.64
CA ASP A 65 -14.02 -7.59 1.22
C ASP A 65 -14.49 -7.70 2.68
N SER A 66 -14.34 -6.63 3.48
CA SER A 66 -14.85 -6.61 4.85
C SER A 66 -16.38 -6.73 4.91
N GLN A 67 -17.10 -6.00 4.04
CA GLN A 67 -18.57 -6.07 3.97
C GLN A 67 -19.06 -7.43 3.47
N TYR A 68 -18.33 -8.05 2.55
CA TYR A 68 -18.62 -9.39 2.07
C TYR A 68 -18.48 -10.44 3.19
N ARG A 69 -17.41 -10.37 3.99
CA ARG A 69 -17.18 -11.26 5.13
C ARG A 69 -18.22 -11.12 6.23
N GLU A 70 -18.75 -9.92 6.42
CA GLU A 70 -19.85 -9.64 7.36
C GLU A 70 -21.22 -10.09 6.83
N GLY A 71 -21.31 -10.54 5.58
CA GLY A 71 -22.57 -10.99 4.97
C GLY A 71 -23.53 -9.86 4.63
N VAL A 72 -23.03 -8.64 4.40
CA VAL A 72 -23.87 -7.49 4.01
C VAL A 72 -24.38 -7.71 2.58
N ALA A 73 -25.71 -7.62 2.41
CA ALA A 73 -26.37 -7.70 1.11
C ALA A 73 -25.82 -6.64 0.15
N GLU A 74 -25.72 -6.96 -1.14
CA GLU A 74 -25.04 -6.10 -2.12
C GLU A 74 -25.65 -4.70 -2.19
N ASP A 75 -26.98 -4.61 -2.16
CA ASP A 75 -27.76 -3.37 -2.20
C ASP A 75 -27.58 -2.50 -0.95
N SER A 76 -27.08 -3.07 0.15
CA SER A 76 -26.84 -2.38 1.42
C SER A 76 -25.36 -2.13 1.68
N ARG A 77 -24.49 -2.39 0.71
CA ARG A 77 -23.06 -2.11 0.87
C ARG A 77 -22.80 -0.61 0.81
N VAL A 78 -22.01 -0.15 1.76
CA VAL A 78 -21.52 1.22 1.82
C VAL A 78 -20.54 1.44 0.69
N GLN A 79 -20.79 2.48 -0.08
CA GLN A 79 -19.92 2.93 -1.15
C GLN A 79 -18.88 3.90 -0.59
N MET A 80 -17.70 3.90 -1.21
CA MET A 80 -16.67 4.90 -0.93
C MET A 80 -16.45 5.75 -2.18
N VAL A 81 -16.57 7.07 -2.01
CA VAL A 81 -16.64 8.05 -3.11
C VAL A 81 -15.73 9.23 -2.81
N GLU A 82 -15.23 9.92 -3.83
CA GLU A 82 -14.49 11.16 -3.62
C GLU A 82 -15.43 12.28 -3.14
N GLU A 83 -15.00 13.14 -2.21
CA GLU A 83 -15.87 14.19 -1.65
C GLU A 83 -16.28 15.27 -2.67
N TYR A 84 -15.52 15.42 -3.75
CA TYR A 84 -15.77 16.40 -4.80
C TYR A 84 -15.97 15.70 -6.15
N PRO A 85 -17.00 16.04 -6.96
CA PRO A 85 -18.05 17.05 -6.77
C PRO A 85 -19.20 16.60 -5.83
N PRO A 86 -20.01 17.54 -5.29
CA PRO A 86 -21.09 17.21 -4.35
C PRO A 86 -22.22 16.46 -5.08
N GLU A 87 -22.28 15.15 -4.90
CA GLU A 87 -23.40 14.33 -5.34
C GLU A 87 -24.50 14.26 -4.27
N SER A 88 -25.76 14.10 -4.68
CA SER A 88 -26.87 13.98 -3.74
C SER A 88 -26.76 12.66 -2.97
N MET A 89 -26.94 12.71 -1.64
CA MET A 89 -27.04 11.53 -0.79
C MET A 89 -28.14 10.55 -1.23
N ASP A 90 -29.15 11.04 -1.95
CA ASP A 90 -30.24 10.21 -2.47
C ASP A 90 -29.74 9.08 -3.38
N ALA A 91 -28.60 9.27 -4.06
CA ALA A 91 -27.97 8.26 -4.90
C ALA A 91 -27.31 7.12 -4.11
N TYR A 92 -26.96 7.37 -2.84
CA TYR A 92 -26.13 6.49 -2.01
C TYR A 92 -26.91 5.80 -0.88
N GLY A 93 -28.20 6.09 -0.74
CA GLY A 93 -29.06 5.47 0.26
C GLY A 93 -28.87 6.07 1.65
N THR A 94 -28.57 5.23 2.65
CA THR A 94 -28.61 5.63 4.07
C THR A 94 -27.26 6.05 4.65
N GLU A 95 -26.15 5.56 4.08
CA GLU A 95 -24.80 5.83 4.52
C GLU A 95 -23.81 5.80 3.34
N VAL A 96 -22.80 6.68 3.39
CA VAL A 96 -21.72 6.74 2.39
C VAL A 96 -20.42 7.15 3.08
N ILE A 97 -19.29 6.67 2.57
CA ILE A 97 -17.97 7.10 3.03
C ILE A 97 -17.37 7.98 1.94
N THR A 98 -17.12 9.25 2.23
CA THR A 98 -16.37 10.10 1.30
C THR A 98 -14.89 10.11 1.67
N PHE A 99 -14.01 10.30 0.70
CA PHE A 99 -12.59 10.51 0.95
C PHE A 99 -12.08 11.78 0.28
N LYS A 100 -11.04 12.39 0.88
CA LYS A 100 -10.27 13.48 0.31
C LYS A 100 -8.84 13.51 0.83
N VAL A 101 -7.96 14.15 0.09
CA VAL A 101 -6.59 14.46 0.54
C VAL A 101 -6.60 15.86 1.15
N ILE A 102 -6.39 15.95 2.47
CA ILE A 102 -6.35 17.22 3.20
C ILE A 102 -5.01 17.93 2.97
N GLU A 103 -3.94 17.16 3.00
CA GLU A 103 -2.60 17.70 3.04
C GLU A 103 -1.64 16.78 2.28
N ARG A 104 -0.77 17.40 1.50
CA ARG A 104 0.36 16.74 0.84
C ARG A 104 1.60 17.58 1.06
N LYS A 105 2.58 17.04 1.78
CA LYS A 105 3.83 17.72 2.11
C LYS A 105 5.03 16.81 1.86
N PRO A 106 6.22 17.36 1.55
CA PRO A 106 7.42 16.55 1.48
C PRO A 106 7.70 15.86 2.82
N GLY A 107 8.15 14.61 2.78
CA GLY A 107 8.42 13.82 3.97
C GLY A 107 9.46 14.47 4.87
N MET A 108 9.20 14.46 6.18
CA MET A 108 10.13 15.00 7.18
C MET A 108 11.28 14.00 7.43
N MET A 109 12.54 14.47 7.39
CA MET A 109 13.75 13.62 7.45
C MET A 109 14.15 13.11 8.84
N SER A 110 13.26 13.14 9.84
CA SER A 110 13.54 12.51 11.13
C SER A 110 12.58 11.37 11.42
N SER A 111 13.07 10.38 12.20
CA SER A 111 12.24 9.32 12.77
C SER A 111 11.02 9.89 13.52
N LYS A 112 11.21 11.07 14.16
CA LYS A 112 10.22 11.82 14.94
C LYS A 112 9.41 12.88 14.16
N GLY A 113 9.68 13.11 12.87
CA GLY A 113 8.93 14.05 12.03
C GLY A 113 9.13 15.56 12.29
N THR A 114 10.10 15.97 13.10
CA THR A 114 10.34 17.39 13.49
C THR A 114 11.41 18.13 12.66
N ASN A 115 12.15 17.45 11.80
CA ASN A 115 13.29 18.03 11.08
C ASN A 115 12.94 18.54 9.67
N ARG A 116 13.89 19.26 9.04
CA ARG A 116 13.77 19.85 7.70
C ARG A 116 13.11 18.89 6.68
N PRO A 117 12.18 19.40 5.84
CA PRO A 117 11.50 18.59 4.83
C PRO A 117 12.46 18.13 3.73
N GLN A 118 12.31 16.89 3.26
CA GLN A 118 13.06 16.34 2.14
C GLN A 118 12.51 16.87 0.81
N ARG A 119 13.02 18.04 0.39
CA ARG A 119 12.55 18.68 -0.86
C ARG A 119 13.19 18.10 -2.11
N LYS A 120 14.43 17.61 -2.02
CA LYS A 120 15.18 17.06 -3.16
C LYS A 120 14.96 15.56 -3.24
N ALA A 121 14.74 15.08 -4.46
CA ALA A 121 14.69 13.65 -4.72
C ALA A 121 16.09 13.04 -4.52
N THR A 122 16.11 11.83 -4.00
CA THR A 122 17.32 11.04 -3.75
C THR A 122 17.41 9.96 -4.81
N TYR A 123 18.62 9.71 -5.30
CA TYR A 123 18.90 8.61 -6.20
C TYR A 123 18.31 7.28 -5.67
N SER A 124 17.57 6.57 -6.52
CA SER A 124 17.07 5.22 -6.23
C SER A 124 17.90 4.17 -6.95
N HIS A 125 17.84 4.15 -8.29
CA HIS A 125 18.58 3.20 -9.11
C HIS A 125 18.70 3.70 -10.56
N GLN A 126 19.55 3.05 -11.35
CA GLN A 126 19.67 3.29 -12.80
C GLN A 126 19.07 2.12 -13.57
N GLU A 127 18.33 2.44 -14.61
CA GLU A 127 17.78 1.48 -15.55
C GLU A 127 18.37 1.75 -16.95
N ILE A 128 18.95 0.72 -17.57
CA ILE A 128 19.40 0.77 -18.97
C ILE A 128 18.36 0.02 -19.78
N ARG A 129 17.61 0.73 -20.63
CA ARG A 129 16.60 0.11 -21.50
C ARG A 129 17.19 -0.16 -22.90
N PRO A 130 16.91 -1.32 -23.51
CA PRO A 130 17.33 -1.63 -24.88
C PRO A 130 16.85 -0.59 -25.90
N ASN A 131 15.69 0.03 -25.65
CA ASN A 131 15.09 1.04 -26.52
C ASN A 131 15.78 2.42 -26.46
N ALA A 132 16.71 2.65 -25.53
CA ALA A 132 17.41 3.93 -25.37
C ALA A 132 18.90 3.74 -25.01
N PRO A 133 19.70 3.13 -25.91
CA PRO A 133 21.08 2.69 -25.59
C PRO A 133 22.07 3.83 -25.30
N ASN A 134 21.73 5.07 -25.67
CA ASN A 134 22.58 6.25 -25.46
C ASN A 134 22.19 7.07 -24.23
N LYS A 135 21.21 6.61 -23.44
CA LYS A 135 20.69 7.32 -22.28
C LYS A 135 20.76 6.44 -21.04
N ILE A 136 21.20 7.00 -19.93
CA ILE A 136 21.06 6.39 -18.60
C ILE A 136 19.77 6.95 -18.00
N ILE A 137 18.82 6.07 -17.66
CA ILE A 137 17.61 6.48 -16.94
C ILE A 137 17.94 6.38 -15.45
N THR A 138 18.10 7.52 -14.81
CA THR A 138 18.23 7.59 -13.35
C THR A 138 16.85 7.78 -12.75
N VAL A 139 16.44 6.83 -11.91
CA VAL A 139 15.22 6.95 -11.12
C VAL A 139 15.57 7.59 -9.79
N GLU A 140 14.95 8.72 -9.50
CA GLU A 140 15.03 9.42 -8.22
C GLU A 140 13.74 9.16 -7.43
N SER A 141 13.82 9.18 -6.10
CA SER A 141 12.67 9.01 -5.22
C SER A 141 12.61 10.07 -4.15
N ARG A 142 11.41 10.49 -3.75
CA ARG A 142 11.21 11.38 -2.60
C ARG A 142 10.07 10.86 -1.72
N PRO A 143 10.20 10.87 -0.39
CA PRO A 143 9.08 10.56 0.49
C PRO A 143 8.09 11.72 0.49
N VAL A 144 6.80 11.41 0.48
CA VAL A 144 5.72 12.38 0.57
C VAL A 144 4.74 11.96 1.64
N ASP A 145 4.46 12.90 2.54
CA ASP A 145 3.52 12.78 3.64
C ASP A 145 2.15 13.26 3.18
N HIS A 146 1.15 12.42 3.40
CA HIS A 146 -0.23 12.70 3.10
C HIS A 146 -1.06 12.60 4.37
N VAL A 147 -2.02 13.51 4.51
CA VAL A 147 -3.12 13.35 5.45
C VAL A 147 -4.37 13.12 4.62
N VAL A 148 -4.90 11.91 4.70
CA VAL A 148 -6.14 11.51 4.04
C VAL A 148 -7.27 11.54 5.05
N GLU A 149 -8.41 12.08 4.65
CA GLU A 149 -9.60 12.15 5.48
C GLU A 149 -10.69 11.29 4.85
N PHE A 150 -11.25 10.40 5.67
CA PHE A 150 -12.43 9.62 5.34
C PHE A 150 -13.58 10.13 6.19
N ASN A 151 -14.66 10.56 5.56
CA ASN A 151 -15.81 11.10 6.25
C ASN A 151 -17.01 10.17 6.08
N CYS A 152 -17.48 9.61 7.20
CA CYS A 152 -18.65 8.76 7.20
C CYS A 152 -19.91 9.63 7.33
N TRP A 153 -20.73 9.63 6.29
CA TRP A 153 -22.02 10.31 6.26
C TRP A 153 -23.14 9.30 6.48
N ALA A 154 -24.13 9.66 7.30
CA ALA A 154 -25.35 8.87 7.43
C ALA A 154 -26.57 9.73 7.80
N THR A 155 -27.76 9.21 7.53
CA THR A 155 -29.05 9.85 7.88
C THR A 155 -29.32 9.88 9.38
N THR A 156 -28.69 8.99 10.16
CA THR A 156 -28.83 8.94 11.61
C THR A 156 -27.47 8.98 12.31
N ASN A 157 -27.43 9.65 13.47
CA ASN A 157 -26.22 9.74 14.30
C ASN A 157 -25.68 8.36 14.71
N LYS A 158 -26.58 7.43 15.08
CA LYS A 158 -26.21 6.08 15.49
C LYS A 158 -25.51 5.31 14.37
N LEU A 159 -26.00 5.42 13.13
CA LEU A 159 -25.37 4.79 11.97
C LEU A 159 -24.00 5.42 11.67
N ALA A 160 -23.91 6.75 11.63
CA ALA A 160 -22.66 7.45 11.36
C ALA A 160 -21.56 7.06 12.36
N ASN A 161 -21.90 7.00 13.66
CA ASN A 161 -20.95 6.61 14.70
C ASN A 161 -20.55 5.13 14.62
N LYS A 162 -21.50 4.23 14.34
CA LYS A 162 -21.21 2.80 14.12
C LYS A 162 -20.25 2.63 12.94
N ARG A 163 -20.50 3.33 11.83
CA ARG A 163 -19.70 3.25 10.61
C ARG A 163 -18.30 3.83 10.81
N ALA A 164 -18.16 4.95 11.52
CA ALA A 164 -16.86 5.52 11.85
C ALA A 164 -16.00 4.55 12.69
N LEU A 165 -16.57 3.98 13.76
CA LEU A 165 -15.84 3.00 14.60
C LEU A 165 -15.47 1.74 13.82
N TRP A 166 -16.33 1.30 12.91
CA TRP A 166 -16.05 0.17 12.03
C TRP A 166 -14.88 0.47 11.08
N LEU A 167 -14.93 1.61 10.38
CA LEU A 167 -13.90 2.01 9.41
C LEU A 167 -12.54 2.21 10.09
N GLU A 168 -12.54 2.85 11.26
CA GLU A 168 -11.35 3.05 12.09
C GLU A 168 -10.68 1.70 12.42
N LYS A 169 -11.44 0.75 12.98
CA LYS A 169 -10.92 -0.58 13.32
C LYS A 169 -10.45 -1.33 12.09
N LEU A 170 -11.18 -1.25 10.99
CA LEU A 170 -10.87 -1.92 9.74
C LEU A 170 -9.49 -1.48 9.22
N PHE A 171 -9.25 -0.18 9.14
CA PHE A 171 -7.99 0.37 8.63
C PHE A 171 -6.83 0.19 9.58
N ILE A 172 -7.05 0.27 10.90
CA ILE A 172 -6.00 -0.04 11.87
C ILE A 172 -5.58 -1.50 11.76
N ASN A 173 -6.54 -2.43 11.72
CA ASN A 173 -6.25 -3.87 11.63
C ASN A 173 -5.64 -4.27 10.29
N SER A 174 -5.95 -3.52 9.23
CA SER A 174 -5.48 -3.79 7.87
C SER A 174 -4.34 -2.85 7.43
N ALA A 175 -3.70 -2.15 8.38
CA ALA A 175 -2.61 -1.21 8.09
C ALA A 175 -1.47 -1.89 7.30
N PHE A 176 -1.17 -3.15 7.62
CA PHE A 176 -0.14 -3.96 6.95
C PHE A 176 -0.41 -4.12 5.44
N VAL A 177 -1.66 -4.11 4.99
CA VAL A 177 -2.01 -4.25 3.57
C VAL A 177 -1.47 -3.06 2.77
N PHE A 178 -1.56 -1.86 3.34
CA PHE A 178 -1.03 -0.66 2.69
C PHE A 178 0.51 -0.66 2.68
N GLU A 179 1.14 -1.18 3.74
CA GLU A 179 2.59 -1.34 3.79
C GLU A 179 3.10 -2.31 2.72
N LEU A 180 2.43 -3.46 2.56
CA LEU A 180 2.72 -4.43 1.48
C LEU A 180 2.56 -3.82 0.08
N LYS A 181 1.62 -2.88 -0.08
CA LYS A 181 1.38 -2.14 -1.32
C LYS A 181 2.30 -0.94 -1.53
N GLY A 182 3.30 -0.74 -0.67
CA GLY A 182 4.35 0.27 -0.85
C GLY A 182 4.19 1.54 -0.01
N ALA A 183 3.27 1.58 0.95
CA ALA A 183 3.27 2.61 1.97
C ALA A 183 4.47 2.39 2.92
N GLU A 184 5.24 3.44 3.19
CA GLU A 184 6.29 3.37 4.22
C GLU A 184 5.70 3.41 5.62
N ARG A 185 4.62 4.19 5.79
CA ARG A 185 3.89 4.33 7.07
C ARG A 185 2.43 4.59 6.79
N PHE A 186 1.55 3.90 7.50
CA PHE A 186 0.13 4.18 7.53
C PHE A 186 -0.40 4.02 8.95
N PHE A 187 -1.01 5.06 9.51
CA PHE A 187 -1.57 5.01 10.86
C PHE A 187 -2.75 5.97 11.05
N TRP A 188 -3.60 5.64 12.02
CA TRP A 188 -4.70 6.51 12.45
C TRP A 188 -4.14 7.76 13.13
N LYS A 189 -4.51 8.95 12.64
CA LYS A 189 -4.01 10.23 13.15
C LYS A 189 -4.90 10.77 14.24
N GLU A 190 -6.17 11.00 13.91
CA GLU A 190 -7.16 11.58 14.81
C GLU A 190 -8.57 11.42 14.22
N ARG A 191 -9.58 11.52 15.10
CA ARG A 191 -10.98 11.76 14.72
C ARG A 191 -11.29 13.23 14.98
N LEU A 192 -11.88 13.92 13.99
CA LEU A 192 -12.25 15.33 14.19
C LEU A 192 -13.62 15.45 14.84
N THR A 193 -14.01 16.69 15.10
CA THR A 193 -15.32 17.04 15.64
C THR A 193 -16.44 16.50 14.76
N ASP A 194 -17.35 15.79 15.42
CA ASP A 194 -18.59 15.31 14.82
C ASP A 194 -19.43 16.51 14.34
N THR A 195 -19.82 16.49 13.07
CA THR A 195 -20.61 17.56 12.46
C THR A 195 -21.93 17.03 11.91
N TYR A 196 -22.82 17.93 11.52
CA TYR A 196 -24.01 17.60 10.75
C TYR A 196 -24.25 18.72 9.74
N THR A 197 -24.78 18.36 8.59
CA THR A 197 -25.18 19.30 7.54
C THR A 197 -26.64 19.03 7.20
N THR A 198 -27.40 20.07 6.86
CA THR A 198 -28.76 19.90 6.37
C THR A 198 -28.74 20.04 4.85
N VAL A 199 -29.06 18.96 4.14
CA VAL A 199 -29.17 18.94 2.67
C VAL A 199 -30.61 18.61 2.36
N ASN A 200 -31.26 19.41 1.51
CA ASN A 200 -32.66 19.21 1.09
C ASN A 200 -33.65 19.05 2.27
N GLY A 201 -33.41 19.74 3.39
CA GLY A 201 -34.25 19.64 4.60
C GLY A 201 -34.01 18.40 5.45
N GLN A 202 -33.18 17.45 5.01
CA GLN A 202 -32.74 16.30 5.78
C GLN A 202 -31.42 16.57 6.49
N ARG A 203 -31.35 16.24 7.77
CA ARG A 203 -30.09 16.30 8.54
C ARG A 203 -29.26 15.06 8.23
N ILE A 204 -28.03 15.27 7.79
CA ILE A 204 -27.04 14.24 7.57
C ILE A 204 -25.91 14.47 8.57
N PHE A 205 -25.46 13.39 9.19
CA PHE A 205 -24.42 13.41 10.22
C PHE A 205 -23.08 12.97 9.61
N SER A 206 -22.01 13.73 9.87
CA SER A 206 -20.65 13.48 9.37
C SER A 206 -19.69 13.11 10.48
N ARG A 207 -18.92 12.05 10.27
CA ARG A 207 -17.89 11.56 11.19
C ARG A 207 -16.55 11.49 10.46
N PRO A 208 -15.78 12.60 10.45
CA PRO A 208 -14.48 12.66 9.79
C PRO A 208 -13.37 11.94 10.58
N LEU A 209 -12.64 11.07 9.90
CA LEU A 209 -11.50 10.30 10.38
C LEU A 209 -10.27 10.63 9.55
N ARG A 210 -9.16 10.98 10.20
CA ARG A 210 -7.90 11.28 9.52
C ARG A 210 -6.89 10.17 9.71
N PHE A 211 -6.24 9.82 8.62
CA PHE A 211 -5.12 8.89 8.58
C PHE A 211 -3.90 9.57 7.99
N PHE A 212 -2.74 9.20 8.53
CA PHE A 212 -1.47 9.57 7.97
C PHE A 212 -1.01 8.49 6.99
N LEU A 213 -0.56 8.89 5.81
CA LEU A 213 -0.04 8.02 4.77
C LEU A 213 1.28 8.58 4.25
N ARG A 214 2.35 7.80 4.32
CA ARG A 214 3.64 8.12 3.70
C ARG A 214 3.98 7.07 2.66
N PHE A 215 4.35 7.52 1.46
CA PHE A 215 4.95 6.66 0.43
C PHE A 215 5.96 7.47 -0.38
N ARG A 216 6.76 6.78 -1.20
CA ARG A 216 7.72 7.42 -2.09
C ARG A 216 7.14 7.66 -3.46
N GLU A 217 7.30 8.89 -3.95
CA GLU A 217 7.12 9.21 -5.35
C GLU A 217 8.42 8.96 -6.09
N PHE A 218 8.32 8.40 -7.28
CA PHE A 218 9.44 8.11 -8.16
C PHE A 218 9.37 9.01 -9.39
N ASP A 219 10.51 9.59 -9.75
CA ASP A 219 10.67 10.43 -10.94
C ASP A 219 11.85 9.88 -11.76
N ALA A 220 11.67 9.75 -13.07
CA ALA A 220 12.66 9.14 -13.96
C ALA A 220 13.27 10.21 -14.86
N LYS A 221 14.59 10.39 -14.77
CA LYS A 221 15.34 11.35 -15.57
C LYS A 221 16.30 10.63 -16.50
N ALA A 222 16.22 10.95 -17.80
CA ALA A 222 17.12 10.40 -18.79
C ALA A 222 18.31 11.36 -19.01
N TYR A 223 19.52 10.88 -18.72
CA TYR A 223 20.76 11.60 -18.98
C TYR A 223 21.44 11.02 -20.22
N SER A 224 21.94 11.87 -21.12
CA SER A 224 22.74 11.44 -22.26
C SER A 224 24.10 10.94 -21.80
N ILE A 225 24.52 9.78 -22.29
CA ILE A 225 25.86 9.24 -22.00
C ILE A 225 26.87 10.05 -22.81
N ILE A 226 27.75 10.80 -22.14
CA ILE A 226 28.90 11.43 -22.78
C ILE A 226 29.93 10.32 -23.08
N ARG A 227 30.09 9.97 -24.35
CA ARG A 227 31.00 8.89 -24.78
C ARG A 227 32.45 9.34 -24.92
N GLN A 228 32.68 10.60 -25.28
CA GLN A 228 34.02 11.13 -25.52
C GLN A 228 34.06 12.62 -25.18
N ILE A 229 35.11 13.03 -24.46
CA ILE A 229 35.46 14.44 -24.25
C ILE A 229 36.79 14.65 -24.96
N LEU A 230 36.79 15.50 -26.00
CA LEU A 230 38.01 15.96 -26.64
C LEU A 230 38.45 17.25 -25.96
N VAL A 231 39.63 17.22 -25.33
CA VAL A 231 40.24 18.40 -24.72
C VAL A 231 41.40 18.84 -25.61
N ASP A 232 41.26 19.96 -26.30
CA ASP A 232 42.33 20.58 -27.06
C ASP A 232 43.09 21.56 -26.16
N ILE A 233 44.33 21.21 -25.78
CA ILE A 233 45.19 22.06 -24.97
C ILE A 233 46.15 22.79 -25.91
N LYS A 234 45.85 24.05 -26.21
CA LYS A 234 46.80 24.94 -26.88
C LYS A 234 47.84 25.41 -25.86
N LEU A 235 49.04 24.82 -25.91
CA LEU A 235 50.21 25.38 -25.25
C LEU A 235 50.52 26.73 -25.91
N LEU A 236 50.36 27.82 -25.16
CA LEU A 236 50.82 29.14 -25.62
C LEU A 236 52.35 29.08 -25.75
N PRO A 237 52.92 29.52 -26.88
CA PRO A 237 54.36 29.55 -27.05
C PRO A 237 54.97 30.46 -25.99
N ILE A 238 55.98 29.95 -25.27
CA ILE A 238 56.81 30.75 -24.38
C ILE A 238 57.51 31.76 -25.27
N THR A 239 57.14 33.04 -25.14
CA THR A 239 57.86 34.14 -25.78
C THR A 239 59.19 34.26 -25.06
N THR A 240 60.24 33.74 -25.69
CA THR A 240 61.64 33.92 -25.29
C THR A 240 62.10 35.34 -25.56
#